data_AF-A0AAV7JRK1-F1
#
_entry.id   AF-A0AAV7JRK1-F1
#
_cell.length_a   1.000
_cell.length_b   1.000
_cell.length_c   1.000
_cell.angle_alpha   90.00
_cell.angle_beta   90.00
_cell.angle_gamma   90.00
#
_symmetry.space_group_name_H-M   'P 1'
#
loop_
_entity.id
_entity.type
_entity.pdbx_description
1 polymer ?
#
loop_
_entity_poly.entity_id
_entity_poly.type
_entity_poly.pdbx_seq_one_letter_code
_entity_poly.pdbx_strand_id
1 'polypeptide(L)'
;MGWRHEAIVLRTKAFSQDIFRVSFSPENEGILTSSGIGHIRFWKMVTTFAGLKLQGDIGKFGKKEISDVSGYAEFLDGKVLSGTEWGNLLLWEGDLVKVELCRKNQKPCHVEAKKFLGRTTFNIAPTCVAWLPLWFDASGLSIIAGFCDGIIRLLHITGEDGQSPLSTDKIEDDSSFTLKQVLKPHSKPVSAILLGDNCSNLNLVTSADNSILFRLQKDQSANGDTLI
;
A
#
# COMPACT_ATOMS: atom_id res chain seq x y z
N MET A 1 19.06 19.96 12.97
CA MET A 1 19.37 19.05 11.85
C MET A 1 18.85 19.68 10.57
N GLY A 2 19.74 20.25 9.74
CA GLY A 2 19.38 21.05 8.58
C GLY A 2 19.27 20.21 7.32
N TRP A 3 18.04 20.00 6.85
CA TRP A 3 17.67 19.37 5.58
C TRP A 3 18.07 20.17 4.32
N ARG A 4 18.70 21.34 4.48
CA ARG A 4 19.04 22.27 3.38
C ARG A 4 20.26 21.87 2.54
N HIS A 5 20.92 20.75 2.84
CA HIS A 5 22.05 20.22 2.08
C HIS A 5 21.82 18.75 1.72
N GLU A 6 20.72 18.46 1.02
CA GLU A 6 20.51 17.13 0.45
C GLU A 6 21.37 16.96 -0.80
N ALA A 7 22.46 16.20 -0.66
CA ALA A 7 23.19 15.66 -1.79
C ALA A 7 22.60 14.28 -2.11
N ILE A 8 22.27 14.03 -3.38
CA ILE A 8 21.90 12.69 -3.84
C ILE A 8 23.12 11.79 -3.65
N VAL A 9 23.07 10.92 -2.63
CA VAL A 9 24.17 10.01 -2.30
C VAL A 9 24.28 8.89 -3.34
N LEU A 10 23.15 8.41 -3.85
CA LEU A 10 23.07 7.28 -4.80
C LEU A 10 21.90 7.46 -5.77
N ARG A 11 22.17 7.26 -7.06
CA ARG A 11 21.16 7.16 -8.11
C ARG A 11 21.48 5.97 -8.99
N THR A 12 20.50 5.10 -9.21
CA THR A 12 20.64 3.98 -10.15
C THR A 12 19.36 3.80 -10.95
N LYS A 13 19.50 3.32 -12.20
CA LYS A 13 18.34 2.96 -13.03
C LYS A 13 17.80 1.62 -12.56
N ALA A 14 16.60 1.64 -11.99
CA ALA A 14 16.01 0.46 -11.39
C ALA A 14 15.48 -0.54 -12.43
N PHE A 15 14.84 -0.07 -13.50
CA PHE A 15 14.51 -0.88 -14.67
C PHE A 15 14.30 0.02 -15.90
N SER A 16 14.10 -0.56 -17.09
CA SER A 16 13.79 0.19 -18.32
C SER A 16 12.33 0.62 -18.40
N GLN A 17 11.44 -0.03 -17.65
CA GLN A 17 9.99 0.23 -17.60
C GLN A 17 9.58 0.85 -16.26
N ASP A 18 8.30 1.20 -16.15
CA ASP A 18 7.73 1.88 -14.98
C ASP A 18 7.83 1.05 -13.71
N ILE A 19 8.14 1.75 -12.62
CA ILE A 19 8.24 1.20 -11.27
C ILE A 19 7.01 1.66 -10.50
N PHE A 20 6.23 0.71 -10.02
CA PHE A 20 5.00 0.97 -9.27
C PHE A 20 5.26 1.14 -7.78
N ARG A 21 6.21 0.37 -7.22
CA ARG A 21 6.48 0.37 -5.78
C ARG A 21 7.96 0.18 -5.47
N VAL A 22 8.44 0.87 -4.44
CA VAL A 22 9.76 0.68 -3.84
C VAL A 22 9.61 0.73 -2.31
N SER A 23 10.24 -0.20 -1.58
CA SER A 23 10.34 -0.15 -0.12
C SER A 23 11.71 -0.57 0.37
N PHE A 24 12.09 -0.04 1.52
CA PHE A 24 13.19 -0.56 2.32
C PHE A 24 12.72 -1.78 3.10
N SER A 25 13.62 -2.73 3.29
CA SER A 25 13.39 -3.81 4.25
C SER A 25 13.29 -3.23 5.65
N PRO A 26 12.25 -3.59 6.43
CA PRO A 26 12.05 -3.04 7.77
C PRO A 26 13.15 -3.46 8.75
N GLU A 27 13.76 -4.62 8.55
CA GLU A 27 14.75 -5.19 9.49
C GLU A 27 16.19 -5.08 8.98
N ASN A 28 16.37 -5.01 7.66
CA ASN A 28 17.70 -5.06 7.04
C ASN A 28 18.03 -3.73 6.38
N GLU A 29 18.74 -2.88 7.13
CA GLU A 29 19.34 -1.66 6.58
C GLU A 29 20.18 -1.98 5.35
N GLY A 30 19.95 -1.27 4.25
CA GLY A 30 20.64 -1.53 3.00
C GLY A 30 19.90 -2.42 2.02
N ILE A 31 18.82 -3.10 2.41
CA ILE A 31 18.01 -3.90 1.48
C ILE A 31 16.81 -3.10 1.01
N LEU A 32 16.55 -3.14 -0.30
CA LEU A 32 15.35 -2.56 -0.89
C LEU A 32 14.72 -3.54 -1.87
N THR A 33 13.42 -3.43 -2.05
CA THR A 33 12.71 -4.11 -3.12
C THR A 33 12.07 -3.06 -4.02
N SER A 34 12.04 -3.32 -5.33
CA SER A 34 11.25 -2.52 -6.27
C SER A 34 10.44 -3.43 -7.18
N SER A 35 9.26 -2.98 -7.60
CA SER A 35 8.41 -3.75 -8.51
C SER A 35 7.68 -2.85 -9.50
N GLY A 36 7.32 -3.40 -10.65
CA GLY A 36 6.70 -2.65 -11.74
C GLY A 36 6.28 -3.53 -12.91
N ILE A 37 6.29 -2.94 -14.12
CA ILE A 37 5.94 -3.65 -15.36
C ILE A 37 6.97 -4.76 -15.60
N GLY A 38 6.51 -6.01 -15.70
CA GLY A 38 7.31 -7.20 -15.98
C GLY A 38 8.46 -7.47 -15.01
N HIS A 39 8.50 -6.86 -13.82
CA HIS A 39 9.64 -7.03 -12.92
C HIS A 39 9.33 -6.88 -11.43
N ILE A 40 10.12 -7.61 -10.65
CA ILE A 40 10.48 -7.32 -9.27
C ILE A 40 12.01 -7.35 -9.18
N ARG A 41 12.61 -6.48 -8.37
CA ARG A 41 14.07 -6.36 -8.25
C ARG A 41 14.46 -6.20 -6.79
N PHE A 42 15.49 -6.92 -6.40
CA PHE A 42 16.02 -6.98 -5.05
C PHE A 42 17.34 -6.24 -5.01
N TRP A 43 17.45 -5.27 -4.11
CA TRP A 43 18.56 -4.35 -4.03
C TRP A 43 19.32 -4.53 -2.74
N LYS A 44 20.63 -4.38 -2.83
CA LYS A 44 21.54 -4.34 -1.70
C LYS A 44 22.48 -3.15 -1.82
N MET A 45 22.50 -2.32 -0.78
CA MET A 45 23.54 -1.33 -0.58
C MET A 45 24.82 -2.05 -0.18
N VAL A 46 25.86 -1.86 -0.97
CA VAL A 46 27.16 -2.49 -0.77
C VAL A 46 28.24 -1.41 -0.81
N THR A 47 29.18 -1.47 0.13
CA THR A 47 30.36 -0.61 0.11
C THR A 47 31.40 -1.25 -0.79
N THR A 48 31.79 -0.54 -1.84
CA THR A 48 32.87 -0.96 -2.75
C THR A 48 34.07 -0.05 -2.60
N PHE A 49 35.22 -0.43 -3.19
CA PHE A 49 36.41 0.41 -3.21
C PHE A 49 36.17 1.82 -3.78
N ALA A 50 35.24 1.96 -4.73
CA ALA A 50 34.85 3.24 -5.34
C ALA A 50 33.74 3.99 -4.56
N GLY A 51 33.34 3.50 -3.39
CA GLY A 51 32.26 4.05 -2.57
C GLY A 51 31.02 3.15 -2.50
N LEU A 52 29.97 3.68 -1.85
CA LEU A 52 28.68 3.01 -1.69
C LEU A 52 28.02 2.81 -3.06
N LYS A 53 27.44 1.63 -3.30
CA LYS A 53 26.72 1.29 -4.53
C LYS A 53 25.44 0.56 -4.19
N LEU A 54 24.44 0.70 -5.06
CA LEU A 54 23.23 -0.10 -5.02
C LEU A 54 23.33 -1.22 -6.07
N GLN A 55 23.59 -2.44 -5.61
CA GLN A 55 23.60 -3.64 -6.46
C GLN A 55 22.18 -4.21 -6.49
N GLY A 56 21.69 -4.58 -7.67
CA GLY A 56 20.31 -5.06 -7.80
C GLY A 56 20.19 -6.27 -8.71
N ASP A 57 19.54 -7.31 -8.20
CA ASP A 57 19.25 -8.56 -8.90
C ASP A 57 17.79 -8.61 -9.32
N ILE A 58 17.55 -8.87 -10.60
CA ILE A 58 16.19 -8.98 -11.15
C ILE A 58 15.57 -10.33 -10.77
N GLY A 59 14.32 -10.30 -10.34
CA GLY A 59 13.56 -11.50 -10.04
C GLY A 59 13.48 -12.43 -11.25
N LYS A 60 13.92 -13.67 -11.05
CA LYS A 60 13.91 -14.74 -12.05
C LYS A 60 12.65 -15.56 -11.88
N PHE A 61 11.65 -15.30 -12.74
CA PHE A 61 10.41 -16.07 -12.81
C PHE A 61 10.62 -17.55 -13.19
N GLY A 62 11.79 -17.89 -13.76
CA GLY A 62 12.15 -19.26 -14.12
C GLY A 62 11.27 -19.79 -15.25
N LYS A 63 10.52 -20.87 -15.01
CA LYS A 63 9.57 -21.44 -15.97
C LYS A 63 8.18 -20.77 -15.93
N LYS A 64 7.99 -19.78 -15.06
CA LYS A 64 6.74 -19.03 -14.94
C LYS A 64 6.72 -17.89 -15.94
N GLU A 65 5.51 -17.48 -16.33
CA GLU A 65 5.33 -16.29 -17.15
C GLU A 65 5.79 -15.06 -16.37
N ILE A 66 6.39 -14.13 -17.09
CA ILE A 66 6.72 -12.82 -16.54
C ILE A 66 5.40 -12.09 -16.29
N SER A 67 5.31 -11.40 -15.16
CA SER A 67 4.10 -10.71 -14.74
C SER A 67 4.45 -9.32 -14.23
N ASP A 68 3.56 -8.37 -14.45
CA ASP A 68 3.59 -7.08 -13.77
C ASP A 68 3.36 -7.29 -12.26
N VAL A 69 4.17 -6.61 -11.45
CA VAL A 69 4.10 -6.72 -9.99
C VAL A 69 3.68 -5.39 -9.40
N SER A 70 2.40 -5.29 -9.08
CA SER A 70 1.75 -4.10 -8.52
C SER A 70 2.10 -3.82 -7.06
N GLY A 71 2.42 -4.88 -6.33
CA GLY A 71 2.71 -4.82 -4.92
C GLY A 71 3.26 -6.15 -4.42
N TYR A 72 3.92 -6.05 -3.28
CA TYR A 72 4.50 -7.18 -2.57
C TYR A 72 4.48 -6.90 -1.06
N ALA A 73 4.71 -7.94 -0.27
CA ALA A 73 4.93 -7.86 1.16
C ALA A 73 6.30 -8.46 1.48
N GLU A 74 7.11 -7.75 2.28
CA GLU A 74 8.40 -8.23 2.75
C GLU A 74 8.23 -8.88 4.13
N PHE A 75 8.84 -10.04 4.33
CA PHE A 75 8.85 -10.75 5.61
C PHE A 75 10.14 -10.49 6.38
N LEU A 76 10.09 -10.71 7.70
CA LEU A 76 11.21 -10.51 8.63
C LEU A 76 12.45 -11.37 8.28
N ASP A 77 12.25 -12.49 7.60
CA ASP A 77 13.33 -13.39 7.18
C ASP A 77 13.92 -13.04 5.80
N GLY A 78 13.55 -11.88 5.25
CA GLY A 78 14.02 -11.38 3.96
C GLY A 78 13.32 -11.99 2.74
N LYS A 79 12.32 -12.87 2.93
CA LYS A 79 11.47 -13.32 1.83
C LYS A 79 10.51 -12.23 1.40
N VAL A 80 10.06 -12.32 0.16
CA VAL A 80 9.08 -11.38 -0.40
C VAL A 80 7.92 -12.16 -1.00
N LEU A 81 6.68 -11.77 -0.72
CA LEU A 81 5.49 -12.31 -1.38
C LEU A 81 4.97 -11.29 -2.38
N SER A 82 4.86 -11.63 -3.65
CA SER A 82 4.29 -10.76 -4.66
C SER A 82 3.02 -11.35 -5.28
N GLY A 83 2.13 -10.46 -5.72
CA GLY A 83 1.07 -10.84 -6.63
C GLY A 83 1.58 -10.99 -8.07
N THR A 84 0.76 -11.64 -8.90
CA THR A 84 0.96 -11.75 -10.35
C THR A 84 -0.35 -11.46 -11.07
N GLU A 85 -0.30 -11.10 -12.35
CA GLU A 85 -1.47 -10.71 -13.16
C GLU A 85 -2.42 -11.87 -13.42
N TRP A 86 -1.88 -13.08 -13.58
CA TRP A 86 -2.66 -14.31 -13.77
C TRP A 86 -3.25 -14.89 -12.48
N GLY A 87 -3.15 -14.19 -11.35
CA GLY A 87 -3.90 -14.57 -10.16
C GLY A 87 -3.17 -15.35 -9.08
N ASN A 88 -1.89 -15.70 -9.23
CA ASN A 88 -1.16 -16.47 -8.22
C ASN A 88 -0.27 -15.56 -7.35
N LEU A 89 0.22 -16.10 -6.25
CA LEU A 89 1.24 -15.42 -5.43
C LEU A 89 2.58 -16.13 -5.58
N LEU A 90 3.65 -15.35 -5.71
CA LEU A 90 5.01 -15.86 -5.78
C LEU A 90 5.77 -15.47 -4.51
N LEU A 91 6.32 -16.48 -3.83
CA LEU A 91 7.23 -16.29 -2.71
C LEU A 91 8.66 -16.32 -3.23
N TRP A 92 9.34 -15.20 -3.06
CA TRP A 92 10.72 -14.97 -3.47
C TRP A 92 11.66 -15.18 -2.28
N GLU A 93 12.78 -15.85 -2.54
CA GLU A 93 13.92 -15.93 -1.63
C GLU A 93 15.17 -15.48 -2.40
N GLY A 94 15.66 -14.29 -2.08
CA GLY A 94 16.57 -13.57 -2.97
C GLY A 94 15.88 -13.25 -4.29
N ASP A 95 16.56 -13.51 -5.42
CA ASP A 95 16.06 -13.26 -6.76
C ASP A 95 15.31 -14.44 -7.40
N LEU A 96 15.07 -15.52 -6.65
CA LEU A 96 14.45 -16.76 -7.13
C LEU A 96 13.06 -16.97 -6.56
N VAL A 97 12.14 -17.45 -7.40
CA VAL A 97 10.83 -17.95 -6.96
C VAL A 97 11.03 -19.29 -6.26
N LYS A 98 10.68 -19.35 -4.97
CA LYS A 98 10.75 -20.57 -4.15
C LYS A 98 9.43 -21.32 -4.10
N VAL A 99 8.33 -20.60 -4.02
CA VAL A 99 6.97 -21.17 -3.93
C VAL A 99 6.02 -20.36 -4.79
N GLU A 100 5.14 -21.06 -5.49
CA GLU A 100 3.94 -20.49 -6.09
C GLU A 100 2.72 -20.94 -5.29
N LEU A 101 1.93 -19.99 -4.81
CA LEU A 101 0.68 -20.26 -4.13
C LEU A 101 -0.46 -20.08 -5.13
N CYS A 102 -1.23 -21.16 -5.32
CA CYS A 102 -2.43 -21.22 -6.13
C CYS A 102 -3.60 -21.77 -5.30
N ARG A 103 -4.84 -21.53 -5.73
CA ARG A 103 -6.04 -22.10 -5.11
C ARG A 103 -6.14 -23.59 -5.44
N LYS A 104 -6.83 -24.37 -4.58
CA LYS A 104 -7.13 -25.79 -4.83
C LYS A 104 -7.67 -25.99 -6.26
N ASN A 105 -7.23 -27.08 -6.90
CA ASN A 105 -7.52 -27.43 -8.30
C ASN A 105 -6.87 -26.49 -9.33
N GLN A 106 -5.73 -25.87 -9.01
CA GLN A 106 -4.98 -24.96 -9.89
C GLN A 106 -5.80 -23.76 -10.36
N LYS A 107 -6.81 -23.37 -9.58
CA LYS A 107 -7.50 -22.10 -9.83
C LYS A 107 -6.58 -20.96 -9.39
N PRO A 108 -6.61 -19.81 -10.08
CA PRO A 108 -5.91 -18.63 -9.60
C PRO A 108 -6.42 -18.20 -8.22
N CYS A 109 -5.54 -17.64 -7.38
CA CYS A 109 -5.88 -17.08 -6.06
C CYS A 109 -6.77 -15.83 -6.18
N HIS A 110 -6.57 -15.01 -7.21
CA HIS A 110 -7.43 -13.88 -7.58
C HIS A 110 -7.77 -13.94 -9.07
N VAL A 111 -9.03 -13.67 -9.42
CA VAL A 111 -9.50 -13.64 -10.81
C VAL A 111 -9.60 -12.18 -11.24
N GLU A 112 -9.00 -11.87 -12.39
CA GLU A 112 -9.13 -10.63 -13.18
C GLU A 112 -8.28 -9.39 -12.82
N ALA A 113 -8.11 -8.58 -13.87
CA ALA A 113 -7.27 -7.39 -13.98
C ALA A 113 -7.53 -6.38 -12.86
N LYS A 114 -6.53 -5.53 -12.58
CA LYS A 114 -6.70 -4.37 -11.68
C LYS A 114 -7.88 -3.54 -12.15
N LYS A 115 -9.03 -3.72 -11.51
CA LYS A 115 -10.24 -3.00 -11.84
C LYS A 115 -10.15 -1.61 -11.23
N PHE A 116 -10.41 -0.60 -12.07
CA PHE A 116 -10.62 0.75 -11.58
C PHE A 116 -11.86 0.76 -10.69
N LEU A 117 -11.69 1.08 -9.40
CA LEU A 117 -12.80 1.07 -8.44
C LEU A 117 -13.59 2.38 -8.46
N GLY A 118 -13.04 3.48 -8.97
CA GLY A 118 -13.74 4.76 -8.96
C GLY A 118 -12.82 5.95 -8.86
N ARG A 119 -13.40 7.13 -9.06
CA ARG A 119 -12.72 8.43 -8.89
C ARG A 119 -13.60 9.38 -8.10
N THR A 120 -12.97 10.10 -7.20
CA THR A 120 -13.58 11.26 -6.53
C THR A 120 -12.67 12.48 -6.69
N THR A 121 -13.26 13.67 -6.58
CA THR A 121 -12.53 14.94 -6.71
C THR A 121 -12.71 15.76 -5.45
N PHE A 122 -11.66 16.48 -5.08
CA PHE A 122 -11.64 17.31 -3.89
C PHE A 122 -11.16 18.71 -4.25
N ASN A 123 -11.72 19.71 -3.57
CA ASN A 123 -11.28 21.11 -3.72
C ASN A 123 -9.87 21.36 -3.16
N ILE A 124 -9.37 20.45 -2.32
CA ILE A 124 -8.07 20.53 -1.66
C ILE A 124 -7.30 19.25 -1.99
N ALA A 125 -6.01 19.38 -2.28
CA ALA A 125 -5.18 18.25 -2.65
C ALA A 125 -5.00 17.27 -1.47
N PRO A 126 -5.16 15.96 -1.70
CA PRO A 126 -4.75 14.94 -0.75
C PRO A 126 -3.22 14.83 -0.73
N THR A 127 -2.66 14.62 0.46
CA THR A 127 -1.22 14.52 0.70
C THR A 127 -0.78 13.10 1.05
N CYS A 128 -1.68 12.28 1.60
CA CYS A 128 -1.42 10.89 1.94
C CYS A 128 -2.73 10.09 1.98
N VAL A 129 -2.63 8.77 1.81
CA VAL A 129 -3.78 7.85 1.84
C VAL A 129 -3.38 6.51 2.44
N ALA A 130 -4.30 5.86 3.16
CA ALA A 130 -4.13 4.51 3.69
C ALA A 130 -5.46 3.75 3.64
N TRP A 131 -5.40 2.43 3.39
CA TRP A 131 -6.56 1.55 3.52
C TRP A 131 -6.83 1.25 4.99
N LEU A 132 -8.11 1.17 5.36
CA LEU A 132 -8.48 0.67 6.67
C LEU A 132 -8.17 -0.84 6.77
N PRO A 133 -7.66 -1.31 7.93
CA PRO A 133 -7.48 -2.73 8.17
C PRO A 133 -8.82 -3.49 8.09
N LEU A 134 -8.79 -4.72 7.57
CA LEU A 134 -9.98 -5.57 7.41
C LEU A 134 -10.69 -5.90 8.74
N TRP A 135 -9.94 -5.94 9.86
CA TRP A 135 -10.54 -6.17 11.17
C TRP A 135 -11.36 -4.98 11.66
N PHE A 136 -11.09 -3.78 11.14
CA PHE A 136 -11.81 -2.55 11.48
C PHE A 136 -13.01 -2.37 10.55
N ASP A 137 -12.77 -2.51 9.25
CA ASP A 137 -13.78 -2.50 8.20
C ASP A 137 -13.73 -3.83 7.42
N ALA A 138 -14.65 -4.73 7.75
CA ALA A 138 -14.74 -6.05 7.13
C ALA A 138 -15.05 -5.99 5.63
N SER A 139 -15.56 -4.87 5.11
CA SER A 139 -15.76 -4.70 3.68
C SER A 139 -14.44 -4.53 2.92
N GLY A 140 -13.38 -4.03 3.58
CA GLY A 140 -12.11 -3.70 2.94
C GLY A 140 -12.19 -2.56 1.92
N LEU A 141 -13.25 -1.77 1.96
CA LEU A 141 -13.55 -0.74 0.96
C LEU A 141 -13.38 0.69 1.50
N SER A 142 -12.95 0.83 2.74
CA SER A 142 -12.71 2.14 3.34
C SER A 142 -11.25 2.56 3.29
N ILE A 143 -11.03 3.82 2.95
CA ILE A 143 -9.71 4.48 2.96
C ILE A 143 -9.75 5.73 3.84
N ILE A 144 -8.61 6.07 4.43
CA ILE A 144 -8.36 7.33 5.09
C ILE A 144 -7.44 8.16 4.21
N ALA A 145 -7.82 9.40 3.92
CA ALA A 145 -7.02 10.36 3.15
C ALA A 145 -6.75 11.62 3.97
N GLY A 146 -5.49 12.05 4.02
CA GLY A 146 -5.05 13.30 4.63
C GLY A 146 -4.89 14.40 3.58
N PHE A 147 -5.13 15.65 3.97
CA PHE A 147 -5.20 16.80 3.05
C PHE A 147 -4.27 17.94 3.45
N CYS A 148 -4.00 18.85 2.49
CA CYS A 148 -3.14 20.02 2.67
C CYS A 148 -3.61 21.00 3.76
N ASP A 149 -4.87 20.97 4.15
CA ASP A 149 -5.44 21.86 5.17
C ASP A 149 -5.49 21.22 6.57
N GLY A 150 -4.87 20.06 6.75
CA GLY A 150 -4.86 19.33 8.02
C GLY A 150 -6.12 18.51 8.28
N ILE A 151 -7.03 18.44 7.31
CA ILE A 151 -8.21 17.59 7.37
C ILE A 151 -7.82 16.15 7.00
N ILE A 152 -8.48 15.21 7.69
CA ILE A 152 -8.48 13.79 7.36
C ILE A 152 -9.91 13.41 7.00
N ARG A 153 -10.09 12.66 5.90
CA ARG A 153 -11.38 12.13 5.49
C ARG A 153 -11.36 10.61 5.50
N LEU A 154 -12.37 10.02 6.10
CA LEU A 154 -12.71 8.61 5.94
C LEU A 154 -13.67 8.47 4.77
N LEU A 155 -13.26 7.77 3.74
CA LEU A 155 -14.02 7.53 2.52
C LEU A 155 -14.32 6.04 2.42
N HIS A 156 -15.53 5.69 2.03
CA HIS A 156 -15.98 4.32 1.80
C HIS A 156 -16.39 4.17 0.34
N ILE A 157 -15.93 3.12 -0.33
CA ILE A 157 -16.28 2.85 -1.72
C ILE A 157 -17.64 2.16 -1.75
N THR A 158 -18.58 2.74 -2.49
CA THR A 158 -19.95 2.25 -2.67
C THR A 158 -20.23 2.00 -4.15
N GLY A 159 -20.91 0.91 -4.49
CA GLY A 159 -21.41 0.64 -5.85
C GLY A 159 -22.50 1.62 -6.26
N GLU A 160 -23.00 1.52 -7.50
CA GLU A 160 -24.01 2.46 -8.02
C GLU A 160 -25.31 2.42 -7.20
N ASP A 161 -25.68 1.23 -6.71
CA ASP A 161 -26.87 0.99 -5.90
C ASP A 161 -26.71 1.32 -4.40
N GLY A 162 -25.58 1.92 -3.99
CA GLY A 162 -25.27 2.18 -2.58
C GLY A 162 -24.94 0.93 -1.76
N GLN A 163 -24.88 -0.23 -2.39
CA GLN A 163 -24.41 -1.49 -1.80
C GLN A 163 -22.90 -1.65 -1.99
N SER A 164 -22.31 -2.66 -1.34
CA SER A 164 -20.88 -2.95 -1.53
C SER A 164 -20.62 -3.36 -2.99
N PRO A 165 -19.66 -2.75 -3.71
CA PRO A 165 -19.29 -3.15 -5.07
C PRO A 165 -18.80 -4.60 -5.18
N LEU A 166 -18.62 -5.30 -4.07
CA LEU A 166 -18.15 -6.68 -3.96
C LEU A 166 -19.28 -7.72 -3.75
N SER A 167 -20.56 -7.31 -3.65
CA SER A 167 -21.68 -8.22 -3.31
C SER A 167 -22.22 -9.05 -4.48
N THR A 168 -21.81 -8.79 -5.71
CA THR A 168 -22.17 -9.61 -6.86
C THR A 168 -20.92 -9.90 -7.69
N ASP A 169 -20.83 -11.08 -8.33
CA ASP A 169 -19.74 -11.46 -9.25
C ASP A 169 -19.59 -10.53 -10.48
N LYS A 170 -20.28 -9.38 -10.48
CA LYS A 170 -20.17 -8.28 -11.41
C LYS A 170 -19.92 -7.01 -10.61
N ILE A 171 -18.66 -6.70 -10.35
CA ILE A 171 -18.30 -5.37 -9.82
C ILE A 171 -18.78 -4.35 -10.86
N GLU A 172 -19.60 -3.37 -10.47
CA GLU A 172 -20.04 -2.28 -11.36
C GLU A 172 -18.86 -1.36 -11.69
N ASP A 173 -18.82 -0.83 -12.93
CA ASP A 173 -17.68 -0.07 -13.45
C ASP A 173 -17.56 1.36 -12.89
N ASP A 174 -18.56 1.84 -12.14
CA ASP A 174 -18.63 3.23 -11.66
C ASP A 174 -18.92 3.30 -10.15
N SER A 175 -18.12 2.60 -9.33
CA SER A 175 -18.25 2.78 -7.88
C SER A 175 -17.78 4.19 -7.46
N SER A 176 -18.47 4.77 -6.49
CA SER A 176 -18.24 6.14 -6.00
C SER A 176 -17.66 6.12 -4.59
N PHE A 177 -16.99 7.21 -4.20
CA PHE A 177 -16.52 7.38 -2.82
C PHE A 177 -17.56 8.13 -2.01
N THR A 178 -18.11 7.48 -0.99
CA THR A 178 -18.97 8.10 0.02
C THR A 178 -18.13 8.58 1.21
N LEU A 179 -18.27 9.86 1.56
CA LEU A 179 -17.62 10.42 2.74
C LEU A 179 -18.32 9.93 4.01
N LYS A 180 -17.63 9.12 4.83
CA LYS A 180 -18.14 8.64 6.12
C LYS A 180 -17.85 9.61 7.25
N GLN A 181 -16.65 10.18 7.27
CA GLN A 181 -16.23 11.07 8.36
C GLN A 181 -15.21 12.11 7.90
N VAL A 182 -15.26 13.27 8.54
CA VAL A 182 -14.25 14.33 8.42
C VAL A 182 -13.69 14.62 9.81
N LEU A 183 -12.38 14.56 9.92
CA LEU A 183 -11.63 14.94 11.12
C LEU A 183 -10.79 16.15 10.76
N LYS A 184 -10.73 17.15 11.64
CA LYS A 184 -9.81 18.29 11.49
C LYS A 184 -8.81 18.31 12.66
N PRO A 185 -7.90 17.34 12.72
CA PRO A 185 -6.92 17.25 13.79
C PRO A 185 -5.84 18.32 13.71
N HIS A 186 -5.53 18.80 12.49
CA HIS A 186 -4.37 19.65 12.24
C HIS A 186 -4.74 20.96 11.59
N SER A 187 -3.85 21.95 11.77
CA SER A 187 -3.94 23.26 11.13
C SER A 187 -3.06 23.40 9.88
N LYS A 188 -2.17 22.44 9.66
CA LYS A 188 -1.23 22.34 8.52
C LYS A 188 -1.36 20.99 7.80
N PRO A 189 -0.75 20.85 6.59
CA PRO A 189 -0.85 19.63 5.80
C PRO A 189 -0.57 18.35 6.58
N VAL A 190 -1.44 17.35 6.41
CA VAL A 190 -1.21 16.00 6.95
C VAL A 190 -0.08 15.35 6.17
N SER A 191 1.09 15.16 6.77
CA SER A 191 2.27 14.64 6.05
C SER A 191 2.31 13.11 5.93
N ALA A 192 1.71 12.41 6.88
CA ALA A 192 1.67 10.96 6.91
C ALA A 192 0.45 10.47 7.70
N ILE A 193 -0.02 9.27 7.34
CA ILE A 193 -1.04 8.51 8.07
C ILE A 193 -0.44 7.14 8.37
N LEU A 194 -0.43 6.76 9.64
CA LEU A 194 -0.06 5.42 10.09
C LEU A 194 -1.20 4.84 10.92
N LEU A 195 -1.55 3.60 10.63
CA LEU A 195 -2.61 2.85 11.28
C LEU A 195 -1.98 1.79 12.17
N GLY A 196 -2.15 1.94 13.48
CA GLY A 196 -1.69 0.98 14.48
C GLY A 196 -2.84 0.15 15.02
N ASP A 197 -2.59 -1.14 15.26
CA ASP A 197 -3.51 -2.05 15.92
C ASP A 197 -3.21 -2.10 17.42
N ASN A 198 -4.23 -1.93 18.26
CA ASN A 198 -4.18 -2.24 19.68
C ASN A 198 -5.53 -2.81 20.12
N CYS A 199 -5.66 -4.14 20.08
CA CYS A 199 -6.70 -4.93 20.75
C CYS A 199 -8.08 -4.25 20.75
N SER A 200 -8.67 -4.04 19.56
CA SER A 200 -9.98 -3.41 19.26
C SER A 200 -10.00 -1.91 18.90
N ASN A 201 -8.87 -1.20 19.01
CA ASN A 201 -8.80 0.22 18.64
C ASN A 201 -7.85 0.47 17.47
N LEU A 202 -8.26 1.38 16.58
CA LEU A 202 -7.42 1.86 15.48
C LEU A 202 -6.71 3.13 15.91
N ASN A 203 -5.40 3.07 16.09
CA ASN A 203 -4.64 4.28 16.33
C ASN A 203 -4.29 4.92 14.99
N LEU A 204 -4.69 6.16 14.80
CA LEU A 204 -4.38 6.95 13.62
C LEU A 204 -3.32 7.97 14.01
N VAL A 205 -2.08 7.68 13.65
CA VAL A 205 -0.99 8.64 13.82
C VAL A 205 -0.91 9.49 12.58
N THR A 206 -1.09 10.80 12.77
CA THR A 206 -0.85 11.79 11.72
C THR A 206 0.17 12.80 12.16
N SER A 207 1.13 13.05 11.28
CA SER A 207 2.17 14.05 11.51
C SER A 207 1.78 15.32 10.76
N ALA A 208 1.49 16.36 11.52
CA ALA A 208 1.53 17.74 11.07
C ALA A 208 1.93 18.60 12.27
N ASP A 209 2.58 19.74 12.03
CA ASP A 209 2.85 20.71 13.10
C ASP A 209 3.70 20.24 14.29
N ASN A 210 4.65 19.31 14.06
CA ASN A 210 5.43 18.67 15.14
C ASN A 210 4.57 17.97 16.21
N SER A 211 3.30 17.68 15.89
CA SER A 211 2.36 17.01 16.79
C SER A 211 2.03 15.62 16.25
N ILE A 212 1.94 14.66 17.17
CA ILE A 212 1.54 13.28 16.91
C ILE A 212 0.46 12.94 17.92
N LEU A 213 -0.77 12.72 17.46
CA LEU A 213 -1.75 11.90 18.16
C LEU A 213 -2.93 11.60 17.23
N PHE A 214 -3.69 10.52 17.51
CA PHE A 214 -5.15 10.44 17.66
C PHE A 214 -5.58 8.96 17.62
N ARG A 215 -6.62 8.61 18.38
CA ARG A 215 -7.17 7.25 18.51
C ARG A 215 -8.57 7.26 17.93
N LEU A 216 -8.82 6.40 16.95
CA LEU A 216 -10.16 6.10 16.47
C LEU A 216 -10.68 4.90 17.25
N GLN A 217 -11.75 5.12 18.01
CA GLN A 217 -12.45 4.06 18.72
C GLN A 217 -13.74 3.72 17.97
N LYS A 218 -13.99 2.43 17.76
CA LYS A 218 -15.26 1.96 17.21
C LYS A 218 -16.32 2.14 18.31
N ASP A 219 -17.35 2.94 18.06
CA ASP A 219 -18.46 3.06 19.00
C ASP A 219 -19.20 1.72 19.09
N GLN A 220 -19.31 1.16 20.29
CA GLN A 220 -20.06 -0.08 20.55
C GLN A 220 -21.53 0.19 20.93
N SER A 221 -21.95 1.45 21.02
CA SER A 221 -23.27 1.84 21.52
C SER A 221 -24.26 2.35 20.47
N ALA A 222 -23.82 2.57 19.23
CA ALA A 222 -24.69 2.98 18.14
C ALA A 222 -24.89 1.85 17.13
N ASN A 223 -26.14 1.54 16.82
CA ASN A 223 -26.54 0.67 15.72
C ASN A 223 -26.31 1.38 14.36
N GLY A 224 -25.14 1.98 14.17
CA GLY A 224 -24.79 2.78 12.99
C GLY A 224 -23.35 3.27 13.06
N ASP A 225 -22.62 3.04 11.96
CA ASP A 225 -21.20 3.33 11.69
C ASP A 225 -20.82 4.81 11.93
N THR A 226 -20.78 5.25 13.18
CA THR A 226 -20.27 6.57 13.53
C THR A 226 -19.07 6.40 14.44
N LEU A 227 -17.91 6.83 13.96
CA LEU A 227 -16.68 6.89 14.73
C LEU A 227 -16.65 8.22 15.49
N ILE A 228 -16.20 8.19 16.75
CA ILE A 228 -16.01 9.39 17.59
C ILE A 228 -14.54 9.81 17.52
#